data_AF-A0A2H5VY29-F1
#
_entry.id   AF-A0A2H5VY29-F1
#
_cell.length_a   1.000
_cell.length_b   1.000
_cell.length_c   1.000
_cell.angle_alpha   90.00
_cell.angle_beta   90.00
_cell.angle_gamma   90.00
#
_symmetry.space_group_name_H-M   'P 1'
#
loop_
_entity.id
_entity.type
_entity.pdbx_description
1 polymer ?
#
loop_
_entity_poly.entity_id
_entity_poly.type
_entity_poly.pdbx_seq_one_letter_code
_entity_poly.pdbx_strand_id
1 'polypeptide(L)'
;MATVPLISEQQATGKVKDIFDDIKRTFNLPFVPNLFRAMANHPAYLESSWSRFKVIMGPGTLDPRTKEFLALAVSTVNNCQYCIHAHTAGLRRMGVSDEELLEALAVVDLFMGINKFLDGLRVESDLT
;
A
#
# COMPACT_ATOMS: atom_id res chain seq x y z
N MET A 1 14.01 -12.00 -5.64
CA MET A 1 13.11 -12.70 -6.57
C MET A 1 11.87 -13.15 -5.82
N ALA A 2 10.71 -13.27 -6.46
CA ALA A 2 9.49 -13.76 -5.81
C ALA A 2 9.64 -15.26 -5.45
N THR A 3 9.07 -15.68 -4.32
CA THR A 3 9.10 -17.08 -3.84
C THR A 3 7.99 -17.94 -4.42
N VAL A 4 7.04 -17.32 -5.14
CA VAL A 4 5.96 -17.97 -5.90
C VAL A 4 5.99 -17.48 -7.35
N PRO A 5 5.45 -18.25 -8.31
CA PRO A 5 5.31 -17.79 -9.69
C PRO A 5 4.53 -16.48 -9.78
N LEU A 6 4.86 -15.63 -10.75
CA LEU A 6 4.09 -14.43 -11.04
C LEU A 6 3.23 -14.68 -12.28
N ILE A 7 1.96 -15.03 -12.08
CA ILE A 7 1.03 -15.34 -13.18
C ILE A 7 1.02 -14.18 -14.17
N SER A 8 1.30 -14.45 -15.44
CA SER A 8 1.32 -13.41 -16.47
C SER A 8 -0.10 -13.02 -16.88
N GLU A 9 -0.25 -11.82 -17.44
CA GLU A 9 -1.55 -11.37 -17.95
C GLU A 9 -2.04 -12.23 -19.12
N GLN A 10 -1.13 -12.82 -19.90
CA GLN A 10 -1.47 -13.74 -21.01
C GLN A 10 -1.95 -15.11 -20.50
N GLN A 11 -1.48 -15.54 -19.33
CA GLN A 11 -1.87 -16.81 -18.71
C GLN A 11 -3.17 -16.69 -17.90
N ALA A 12 -3.56 -15.48 -17.52
CA ALA A 12 -4.78 -15.24 -16.76
C ALA A 12 -6.03 -15.56 -17.60
N THR A 13 -6.88 -16.44 -17.06
CA THR A 13 -8.16 -16.83 -17.69
C THR A 13 -9.30 -16.69 -16.69
N GLY A 14 -10.53 -16.64 -17.20
CA GLY A 14 -11.75 -16.50 -16.40
C GLY A 14 -11.67 -15.37 -15.39
N LYS A 15 -12.05 -15.66 -14.14
CA LYS A 15 -12.15 -14.67 -13.06
C LYS A 15 -10.85 -13.93 -12.75
N VAL A 16 -9.69 -14.59 -12.87
CA VAL A 16 -8.38 -13.95 -12.63
C VAL A 16 -8.14 -12.85 -13.68
N LYS A 17 -8.49 -13.13 -14.94
CA LYS A 17 -8.36 -12.15 -16.02
C LYS A 17 -9.26 -10.93 -15.77
N ASP A 18 -10.51 -11.16 -15.35
CA ASP A 18 -11.46 -10.09 -15.06
C ASP A 18 -10.96 -9.19 -13.92
N ILE A 19 -10.40 -9.78 -12.86
CA ILE A 19 -9.79 -9.04 -11.76
C ILE A 19 -8.56 -8.26 -12.22
N PHE A 20 -7.70 -8.86 -13.07
CA PHE A 20 -6.52 -8.18 -13.63
C PHE A 20 -6.89 -6.97 -14.46
N ASP A 21 -7.93 -7.07 -15.29
CA ASP A 21 -8.43 -5.96 -16.09
C ASP A 21 -9.04 -4.86 -15.20
N ASP A 22 -9.73 -5.23 -14.12
CA ASP A 22 -10.25 -4.27 -13.13
C ASP A 22 -9.13 -3.54 -12.37
N ILE A 23 -8.04 -4.25 -12.01
CA ILE A 23 -6.85 -3.67 -11.37
C ILE A 23 -6.21 -2.61 -12.26
N LYS A 24 -5.98 -2.93 -13.54
CA LYS A 24 -5.40 -1.98 -14.51
C LYS A 24 -6.24 -0.73 -14.65
N ARG A 25 -7.57 -0.90 -14.78
CA ARG A 25 -8.51 0.22 -14.87
C ARG A 25 -8.51 1.07 -13.59
N THR A 26 -8.55 0.42 -12.42
CA THR A 26 -8.65 1.11 -11.12
C THR A 26 -7.41 1.93 -10.81
N PHE A 27 -6.21 1.40 -11.08
CA PHE A 27 -4.97 2.15 -10.88
C PHE A 27 -4.56 3.03 -12.06
N ASN A 28 -5.30 2.96 -13.17
CA ASN A 28 -4.93 3.55 -14.45
C ASN A 28 -3.49 3.17 -14.88
N LEU A 29 -3.20 1.86 -14.87
CA LEU A 29 -1.90 1.30 -15.23
C LEU A 29 -2.00 0.38 -16.45
N PRO A 30 -0.98 0.38 -17.33
CA PRO A 30 -0.96 -0.51 -18.49
C PRO A 30 -0.58 -1.96 -18.13
N PHE A 31 -0.27 -2.24 -16.86
CA PHE A 31 0.15 -3.56 -16.37
C PHE A 31 -0.44 -3.86 -14.99
N VAL A 32 -0.49 -5.15 -14.64
CA VAL A 32 -0.90 -5.61 -13.30
C VAL A 32 0.32 -5.63 -12.36
N PRO A 33 0.30 -4.93 -11.20
CA PRO A 33 1.38 -4.99 -10.22
C PRO A 33 1.68 -6.42 -9.75
N ASN A 34 2.96 -6.71 -9.53
CA ASN A 34 3.42 -8.06 -9.16
C ASN A 34 2.77 -8.62 -7.89
N LEU A 35 2.32 -7.77 -6.95
CA LEU A 35 1.52 -8.18 -5.80
C LEU A 35 0.32 -9.04 -6.20
N PHE A 36 -0.50 -8.55 -7.14
CA PHE A 36 -1.70 -9.25 -7.58
C PHE A 36 -1.37 -10.46 -8.47
N ARG A 37 -0.28 -10.38 -9.23
CA ARG A 37 0.23 -11.53 -10.01
C ARG A 37 0.71 -12.68 -9.13
N ALA A 38 1.25 -12.38 -7.95
CA ALA A 38 1.60 -13.37 -6.95
C ALA A 38 0.34 -13.96 -6.28
N MET A 39 -0.63 -13.11 -5.93
CA MET A 39 -1.92 -13.56 -5.36
C MET A 39 -2.72 -14.43 -6.33
N ALA A 40 -2.55 -14.25 -7.63
CA ALA A 40 -3.24 -15.00 -8.68
C ALA A 40 -2.94 -16.51 -8.68
N ASN A 41 -1.89 -16.98 -8.00
CA ASN A 41 -1.70 -18.42 -7.74
C ASN A 41 -2.85 -19.01 -6.91
N HIS A 42 -3.63 -18.18 -6.21
CA HIS A 42 -4.82 -18.58 -5.46
C HIS A 42 -6.01 -17.65 -5.80
N PRO A 43 -6.80 -17.96 -6.86
CA PRO A 43 -7.82 -17.05 -7.40
C PRO A 43 -8.83 -16.51 -6.37
N ALA A 44 -9.34 -17.35 -5.46
CA ALA A 44 -10.28 -16.92 -4.43
C ALA A 44 -9.66 -15.91 -3.44
N TYR A 45 -8.35 -16.01 -3.17
CA TYR A 45 -7.63 -15.09 -2.30
C TYR A 45 -7.34 -13.76 -3.01
N LEU A 46 -6.98 -13.81 -4.31
CA LEU A 46 -6.86 -12.61 -5.14
C LEU A 46 -8.19 -11.83 -5.15
N GLU A 47 -9.31 -12.51 -5.36
CA GLU A 47 -10.63 -11.90 -5.39
C GLU A 47 -11.00 -11.23 -4.05
N SER A 48 -10.85 -11.95 -2.94
CA SER A 48 -11.18 -11.41 -1.62
C SER A 48 -10.28 -10.24 -1.27
N SER A 49 -8.99 -10.33 -1.62
CA SER A 49 -8.00 -9.28 -1.38
C SER A 49 -8.30 -8.04 -2.21
N TRP A 50 -8.66 -8.21 -3.49
CA TRP A 50 -8.98 -7.09 -4.37
C TRP A 50 -10.29 -6.40 -3.96
N SER A 51 -11.30 -7.16 -3.58
CA SER A 51 -12.56 -6.62 -3.07
C SER A 51 -12.33 -5.81 -1.79
N ARG A 52 -11.55 -6.35 -0.84
CA ARG A 52 -11.17 -5.65 0.39
C ARG A 52 -10.35 -4.40 0.09
N PHE A 53 -9.41 -4.46 -0.86
CA PHE A 53 -8.62 -3.30 -1.27
C PHE A 53 -9.52 -2.16 -1.75
N LYS A 54 -10.48 -2.43 -2.64
CA LYS A 54 -11.39 -1.40 -3.18
C LYS A 54 -12.25 -0.77 -2.10
N VAL A 55 -12.72 -1.54 -1.12
CA VAL A 55 -13.49 -1.01 0.02
C VAL A 55 -12.64 -0.07 0.88
N ILE A 56 -11.39 -0.44 1.17
CA ILE A 56 -10.53 0.33 2.07
C ILE A 56 -9.95 1.57 1.37
N MET A 57 -9.42 1.40 0.16
CA MET A 57 -8.70 2.45 -0.58
C MET A 57 -9.59 3.26 -1.53
N GLY A 58 -10.83 2.83 -1.77
CA GLY A 58 -11.80 3.58 -2.57
C GLY A 58 -12.29 4.87 -1.88
N PRO A 59 -13.25 5.59 -2.47
CA PRO A 59 -13.82 6.81 -1.91
C PRO A 59 -14.37 6.61 -0.48
N GLY A 60 -14.24 7.63 0.36
CA GLY A 60 -14.75 7.64 1.73
C GLY A 60 -14.50 8.98 2.40
N THR A 61 -14.62 9.02 3.73
CA THR A 61 -14.41 10.24 4.53
C THR A 61 -12.98 10.76 4.44
N LEU A 62 -11.98 9.86 4.44
CA LEU A 62 -10.60 10.21 4.14
C LEU A 62 -10.40 10.23 2.63
N ASP A 63 -9.77 11.29 2.14
CA ASP A 63 -9.41 11.41 0.74
C ASP A 63 -8.32 10.38 0.36
N PRO A 64 -8.19 10.03 -0.93
CA PRO A 64 -7.23 9.03 -1.38
C PRO A 64 -5.77 9.36 -1.05
N ARG A 65 -5.40 10.64 -1.05
CA ARG A 65 -4.02 11.07 -0.79
C ARG A 65 -3.64 10.81 0.66
N THR A 66 -4.54 11.13 1.60
CA THR A 66 -4.37 10.81 3.03
C THR A 66 -4.21 9.30 3.24
N LYS A 67 -5.04 8.47 2.59
CA LYS A 67 -4.93 7.01 2.69
C LYS A 67 -3.58 6.50 2.19
N GLU A 68 -3.06 7.08 1.10
CA GLU A 68 -1.78 6.67 0.52
C GLU A 68 -0.58 7.07 1.39
N PHE A 69 -0.63 8.24 2.06
CA PHE A 69 0.36 8.63 3.06
C PHE A 69 0.35 7.69 4.27
N LEU A 70 -0.82 7.29 4.77
CA LEU A 70 -0.93 6.29 5.84
C LEU A 70 -0.32 4.94 5.40
N ALA A 71 -0.58 4.51 4.16
CA ALA A 71 0.00 3.30 3.60
C ALA A 71 1.52 3.39 3.47
N LEU A 72 2.07 4.54 3.04
CA LEU A 72 3.50 4.79 3.02
C LEU A 72 4.11 4.74 4.44
N ALA A 73 3.50 5.42 5.41
CA ALA A 73 3.99 5.45 6.79
C ALA A 73 4.08 4.04 7.39
N VAL A 74 3.01 3.24 7.29
CA VAL A 74 3.00 1.85 7.76
C VAL A 74 4.03 1.00 7.02
N SER A 75 4.19 1.22 5.71
CA SER A 75 5.18 0.50 4.90
C SER A 75 6.62 0.82 5.31
N THR A 76 6.91 2.08 5.62
CA THR A 76 8.21 2.54 6.11
C THR A 76 8.53 1.93 7.47
N VAL A 77 7.60 1.98 8.43
CA VAL A 77 7.78 1.40 9.77
C VAL A 77 8.01 -0.12 9.69
N ASN A 78 7.30 -0.80 8.79
CA ASN A 78 7.44 -2.24 8.57
C ASN A 78 8.63 -2.61 7.66
N ASN A 79 9.42 -1.62 7.21
CA ASN A 79 10.56 -1.79 6.30
C ASN A 79 10.23 -2.61 5.03
N CYS A 80 9.01 -2.47 4.51
CA CYS A 80 8.60 -3.17 3.29
C CYS A 80 9.08 -2.41 2.05
N GLN A 81 10.27 -2.76 1.52
CA GLN A 81 10.85 -2.08 0.36
C GLN A 81 9.93 -2.03 -0.86
N TYR A 82 9.25 -3.14 -1.21
CA TYR A 82 8.27 -3.16 -2.31
C TYR A 82 7.14 -2.16 -2.06
N CYS A 83 6.61 -2.12 -0.85
CA CYS A 83 5.49 -1.28 -0.46
C CYS A 83 5.89 0.20 -0.44
N ILE A 84 7.07 0.53 0.10
CA ILE A 84 7.63 1.89 0.10
C ILE A 84 7.70 2.44 -1.34
N HIS A 85 8.24 1.65 -2.28
CA HIS A 85 8.31 2.06 -3.68
C HIS A 85 6.92 2.23 -4.30
N ALA A 86 6.01 1.28 -4.07
CA ALA A 86 4.66 1.30 -4.62
C ALA A 86 3.86 2.53 -4.15
N HIS A 87 3.85 2.79 -2.84
CA HIS A 87 3.09 3.90 -2.27
C HIS A 87 3.73 5.26 -2.54
N THR A 88 5.07 5.34 -2.59
CA THR A 88 5.75 6.55 -3.05
C THR A 88 5.37 6.87 -4.50
N ALA A 89 5.39 5.87 -5.40
CA ALA A 89 4.96 6.07 -6.79
C ALA A 89 3.47 6.45 -6.90
N GLY A 90 2.61 5.88 -6.04
CA GLY A 90 1.20 6.26 -5.92
C GLY A 90 1.04 7.73 -5.58
N LEU A 91 1.70 8.20 -4.53
CA LEU A 91 1.71 9.61 -4.10
C LEU A 91 2.22 10.54 -5.19
N ARG A 92 3.29 10.18 -5.92
CA ARG A 92 3.80 10.99 -7.04
C ARG A 92 2.78 11.17 -8.15
N ARG A 93 2.01 10.12 -8.49
CA ARG A 93 0.93 10.22 -9.49
C ARG A 93 -0.21 11.14 -9.02
N MET A 94 -0.36 11.32 -7.71
CA MET A 94 -1.30 12.27 -7.10
C MET A 94 -0.73 13.69 -6.99
N GLY A 95 0.47 13.96 -7.53
CA GLY A 95 1.08 15.29 -7.54
C GLY A 95 1.84 15.66 -6.26
N VAL A 96 2.13 14.69 -5.38
CA VAL A 96 2.86 14.96 -4.13
C VAL A 96 4.31 15.37 -4.41
N SER A 97 4.74 16.48 -3.81
CA SER A 97 6.08 17.04 -3.97
C SER A 97 7.14 16.31 -3.14
N ASP A 98 8.42 16.62 -3.40
CA ASP A 98 9.54 16.06 -2.62
C ASP A 98 9.47 16.55 -1.17
N GLU A 99 9.12 17.82 -0.99
CA GLU A 99 8.96 18.46 0.32
C GLU A 99 7.87 17.77 1.15
N GLU A 100 6.72 17.49 0.55
CA GLU A 100 5.62 16.79 1.24
C GLU A 100 6.00 15.34 1.62
N LEU A 101 6.77 14.65 0.78
CA LEU A 101 7.30 13.32 1.14
C LEU A 101 8.32 13.39 2.28
N LEU A 102 9.23 14.36 2.23
CA LEU A 102 10.22 14.56 3.28
C LEU A 102 9.55 14.91 4.61
N GLU A 103 8.55 15.77 4.60
CA GLU A 103 7.75 16.10 5.77
C GLU A 103 7.03 14.87 6.33
N ALA A 104 6.36 14.09 5.48
CA ALA A 104 5.70 12.86 5.91
C ALA A 104 6.68 11.87 6.56
N LEU A 105 7.89 11.70 6.01
CA LEU A 105 8.91 10.82 6.57
C LEU A 105 9.52 11.37 7.87
N ALA A 106 9.67 12.70 8.00
CA ALA A 106 10.11 13.34 9.23
C ALA A 106 9.10 13.13 10.37
N VAL A 107 7.79 13.18 10.08
CA VAL A 107 6.73 12.85 11.04
C VAL A 107 6.86 11.38 11.49
N VAL A 108 7.05 10.45 10.56
CA VAL A 108 7.25 9.02 10.88
C VAL A 108 8.49 8.83 11.77
N ASP A 109 9.62 9.44 11.42
CA ASP A 109 10.86 9.36 12.20
C ASP A 109 10.68 9.87 13.64
N LEU A 110 10.09 11.06 13.78
CA LEU A 110 9.82 11.67 15.08
C LEU A 110 9.02 10.74 16.00
N PHE A 111 7.89 10.21 15.51
CA PHE A 111 7.04 9.36 16.32
C PHE A 111 7.65 7.98 16.55
N MET A 112 8.43 7.43 15.63
CA MET A 112 9.22 6.23 15.90
C MET A 112 10.22 6.44 17.05
N GLY A 113 10.86 7.60 17.12
CA GLY A 113 11.78 7.97 18.21
C GLY A 113 11.05 8.11 19.55
N ILE A 114 9.95 8.88 19.57
CA ILE A 114 9.13 9.09 20.77
C ILE A 114 8.58 7.76 21.30
N ASN A 115 8.02 6.91 20.43
CA ASN A 115 7.44 5.63 20.84
C ASN A 115 8.49 4.76 21.57
N LYS A 116 9.70 4.66 21.03
CA LYS A 116 10.80 3.90 21.67
C LYS A 116 11.18 4.47 23.04
N PHE A 117 11.23 5.80 23.15
CA PHE A 117 11.56 6.48 24.41
C PHE A 117 10.50 6.19 25.49
N LEU A 118 9.22 6.36 25.15
CA LEU A 118 8.11 6.12 26.08
C LEU A 118 8.01 4.64 26.46
N ASP A 119 8.14 3.72 25.50
CA ASP A 119 8.12 2.27 25.76
C ASP A 119 9.26 1.83 26.67
N GLY A 120 10.46 2.39 26.47
CA GLY A 120 11.63 2.08 27.28
C GLY A 120 11.49 2.53 28.73
N LEU A 121 10.78 3.64 28.97
CA LEU A 121 10.55 4.20 30.31
C LEU A 121 9.22 3.78 30.94
N ARG A 122 8.31 3.17 30.17
CA ARG A 122 6.94 2.83 30.60
C ARG A 122 6.18 4.03 31.14
N VAL A 123 6.31 5.18 30.48
CA VAL A 123 5.63 6.42 30.87
C VAL A 123 4.13 6.28 30.65
N GLU A 124 3.32 6.58 31.66
CA GLU A 124 1.87 6.62 31.56
C GLU A 124 1.39 7.95 30.96
N SER A 125 0.30 7.92 30.19
CA SER A 125 -0.31 9.13 29.63
C SER A 125 -1.10 9.87 30.72
N ASP A 126 -0.87 11.17 30.84
CA ASP A 126 -1.65 12.10 31.67
C ASP A 126 -2.66 12.92 30.85
N LEU A 127 -2.70 12.71 29.53
CA LEU A 127 -3.69 13.30 28.64
C LEU A 127 -5.03 12.57 28.80
N THR A 128 -6.06 13.33 29.18
CA THR A 128 -7.46 12.88 29.34
C THR A 128 -8.24 12.91 28.02
#